data_AF-A0A0J6WA54-F1
#
_entry.id   AF-A0A0J6WA54-F1
#
_cell.length_a   1.000
_cell.length_b   1.000
_cell.length_c   1.000
_cell.angle_alpha   90.00
_cell.angle_beta   90.00
_cell.angle_gamma   90.00
#
_symmetry.space_group_name_H-M   'P 1'
#
loop_
_entity.id
_entity.type
_entity.pdbx_description
1 polymer ?
#
loop_
_entity_poly.entity_id
_entity_poly.type
_entity_poly.pdbx_seq_one_letter_code
_entity_poly.pdbx_strand_id
1 'polypeptide(L)'
;MTFRKLLAALAIFGVLASGVGIASLVLVARSDEQQASAPRRTPPAPPPPSVPTVKEFLIGVTVTNQACQPNGPCVYTYTIEPKYVGLHPFPETPFSVEYEVTGGTAPQPGKFTVQGEKAEIFKDVQIEGPPGARLSVNVLRVVEEPPPPPPPPGAPPAPAPAAPQP
;
A
#
# COMPACT_ATOMS: atom_id res chain seq x y z
N MET A 1 -65.99 -49.09 -14.95
CA MET A 1 -67.10 -48.41 -14.26
C MET A 1 -67.74 -47.47 -15.27
N THR A 2 -68.92 -47.78 -15.80
CA THR A 2 -70.17 -47.24 -15.20
C THR A 2 -69.98 -45.78 -14.80
N PHE A 3 -70.34 -44.88 -15.73
CA PHE A 3 -70.61 -43.42 -15.70
C PHE A 3 -69.93 -42.46 -14.68
N ARG A 4 -69.55 -42.91 -13.49
CA ARG A 4 -68.80 -42.15 -12.48
C ARG A 4 -67.31 -41.99 -12.82
N LYS A 5 -66.72 -42.89 -13.64
CA LYS A 5 -65.33 -42.74 -14.10
C LYS A 5 -65.15 -41.84 -15.34
N LEU A 6 -66.23 -41.53 -16.06
CA LEU A 6 -66.16 -40.65 -17.25
C LEU A 6 -66.25 -39.15 -16.88
N LEU A 7 -66.97 -38.81 -15.80
CA LEU A 7 -67.14 -37.42 -15.36
C LEU A 7 -65.91 -36.84 -14.62
N ALA A 8 -65.15 -37.68 -13.92
CA ALA A 8 -63.93 -37.25 -13.22
C ALA A 8 -62.77 -36.91 -14.18
N ALA A 9 -62.73 -37.51 -15.37
CA ALA A 9 -61.69 -37.22 -16.37
C ALA A 9 -61.92 -35.88 -17.10
N LEU A 10 -63.17 -35.46 -17.28
CA LEU A 10 -63.53 -34.20 -17.95
C LEU A 10 -63.36 -32.96 -17.07
N ALA A 11 -63.47 -33.10 -15.74
CA ALA A 11 -63.25 -32.00 -14.81
C ALA A 11 -61.76 -31.62 -14.66
N ILE A 12 -60.83 -32.55 -14.88
CA ILE A 12 -59.39 -32.31 -14.73
C ILE A 12 -58.80 -31.62 -15.98
N PHE A 13 -59.30 -31.93 -17.19
CA PHE A 13 -58.83 -31.27 -18.41
C PHE A 13 -59.36 -29.84 -18.61
N GLY A 14 -60.49 -29.48 -18.01
CA GLY A 14 -61.08 -28.14 -18.15
C GLY A 14 -60.38 -27.01 -17.38
N VAL A 15 -59.61 -27.33 -16.33
CA VAL A 15 -58.92 -26.33 -15.49
C VAL A 15 -57.48 -26.05 -15.95
N LEU A 16 -56.91 -26.90 -16.82
CA LEU A 16 -55.54 -26.74 -17.31
C LEU A 16 -55.39 -25.90 -18.59
N ALA A 17 -56.48 -25.57 -19.30
CA ALA A 17 -56.41 -24.96 -20.63
C ALA A 17 -56.62 -23.43 -20.68
N SER A 18 -56.90 -22.74 -19.56
CA SER A 18 -57.31 -21.32 -19.58
C SER A 18 -56.54 -20.41 -18.61
N GLY A 19 -55.32 -20.79 -18.19
CA GLY A 19 -54.58 -20.07 -17.15
C GLY A 19 -53.13 -19.67 -17.47
N VAL A 20 -52.63 -19.81 -18.70
CA VAL A 20 -51.19 -19.60 -19.01
C VAL A 20 -50.96 -18.73 -20.26
N GLY A 21 -51.86 -17.78 -20.54
CA GLY A 21 -51.77 -16.91 -21.74
C GLY A 21 -51.28 -15.48 -21.49
N ILE A 22 -51.63 -14.89 -20.34
CA ILE A 22 -51.47 -13.43 -20.11
C ILE A 22 -50.35 -13.06 -19.15
N ALA A 23 -49.81 -13.99 -18.36
CA ALA A 23 -48.67 -13.70 -17.49
C ALA A 23 -47.35 -13.55 -18.28
N SER A 24 -47.21 -14.25 -19.41
CA SER A 24 -45.98 -14.26 -20.23
C SER A 24 -45.73 -12.93 -20.96
N LEU A 25 -46.78 -12.15 -21.27
CA LEU A 25 -46.64 -10.85 -21.93
C LEU A 25 -46.17 -9.75 -20.96
N VAL A 26 -46.49 -9.84 -19.67
CA VAL A 26 -46.07 -8.83 -18.68
C VAL A 26 -44.60 -9.00 -18.29
N LEU A 27 -44.06 -10.23 -18.27
CA LEU A 27 -42.64 -10.45 -17.94
C LEU A 27 -41.68 -10.04 -19.08
N VAL A 28 -42.10 -10.19 -20.34
CA VAL A 28 -41.29 -9.72 -21.48
C VAL A 28 -41.36 -8.20 -21.63
N ALA A 29 -42.53 -7.58 -21.42
CA ALA A 29 -42.67 -6.11 -21.48
C ALA A 29 -41.92 -5.37 -20.35
N ARG A 30 -41.67 -6.03 -19.21
CA ARG A 30 -40.88 -5.46 -18.09
C ARG A 30 -39.37 -5.54 -18.30
N SER A 31 -38.91 -6.30 -19.29
CA SER A 31 -37.47 -6.38 -19.61
C SER A 31 -37.00 -5.19 -20.47
N ASP A 32 -37.93 -4.48 -21.12
CA ASP A 32 -37.69 -3.25 -21.88
C ASP A 32 -37.87 -1.97 -21.03
N GLU A 33 -38.30 -2.09 -19.77
CA GLU A 33 -38.32 -0.96 -18.85
C GLU A 33 -36.90 -0.71 -18.31
N GLN A 34 -36.08 -0.16 -19.20
CA GLN A 34 -34.98 0.75 -18.93
C GLN A 34 -34.25 0.41 -17.63
N GLN A 35 -33.43 -0.64 -17.66
CA GLN A 35 -32.38 -0.85 -16.67
C GLN A 35 -31.44 0.35 -16.75
N ALA A 36 -31.79 1.42 -16.03
CA ALA A 36 -30.96 2.60 -15.88
C ALA A 36 -29.60 2.11 -15.39
N SER A 37 -28.60 2.21 -16.26
CA SER A 37 -27.24 1.84 -15.91
C SER A 37 -26.88 2.63 -14.66
N ALA A 38 -26.45 1.93 -13.60
CA ALA A 38 -26.01 2.58 -12.38
C ALA A 38 -24.99 3.69 -12.74
N PRO A 39 -25.04 4.88 -12.10
CA PRO A 39 -24.12 5.96 -12.42
C PRO A 39 -22.67 5.46 -12.41
N ARG A 40 -22.02 5.50 -13.58
CA ARG A 40 -20.61 5.11 -13.69
C ARG A 40 -19.77 6.21 -13.05
N ARG A 41 -19.34 5.99 -11.80
CA ARG A 41 -18.35 6.88 -11.17
C ARG A 41 -17.02 6.68 -11.87
N THR A 42 -16.55 7.67 -12.60
CA THR A 42 -15.15 7.76 -13.00
C THR A 42 -14.35 8.18 -11.76
N PRO A 43 -13.39 7.36 -11.29
CA PRO A 43 -12.46 7.81 -10.25
C PRO A 43 -11.73 9.07 -10.72
N PRO A 44 -11.45 10.03 -9.81
CA PRO A 44 -10.52 11.11 -10.11
C PRO A 44 -9.18 10.55 -10.61
N ALA A 45 -8.52 11.29 -11.50
CA ALA A 45 -7.16 10.96 -11.91
C ALA A 45 -6.23 10.99 -10.67
N PRO A 46 -5.23 10.08 -10.60
CA PRO A 46 -4.24 10.12 -9.53
C PRO A 46 -3.52 11.47 -9.48
N PRO A 47 -3.08 11.92 -8.30
CA PRO A 47 -2.21 13.08 -8.20
C PRO A 47 -0.89 12.84 -8.95
N PRO A 48 -0.28 13.89 -9.51
CA PRO A 48 0.99 13.78 -10.20
C PRO A 48 2.12 13.35 -9.23
N PRO A 49 3.19 12.71 -9.73
CA PRO A 49 4.40 12.46 -8.94
C PRO A 49 5.03 13.76 -8.42
N SER A 50 5.50 13.74 -7.18
CA SER A 50 6.20 14.86 -6.56
C SER A 50 7.19 14.39 -5.52
N VAL A 51 8.26 15.17 -5.29
CA VAL A 51 9.21 14.92 -4.20
C VAL A 51 8.46 14.98 -2.87
N PRO A 52 8.52 13.91 -2.04
CA PRO A 52 7.86 13.90 -0.74
C PRO A 52 8.34 14.99 0.19
N THR A 53 7.46 15.40 1.10
CA THR A 53 7.77 16.32 2.18
C THR A 53 8.16 15.58 3.45
N VAL A 54 8.80 16.29 4.39
CA VAL A 54 9.19 15.77 5.71
C VAL A 54 8.02 15.11 6.45
N LYS A 55 6.81 15.68 6.34
CA LYS A 55 5.62 15.21 7.07
C LYS A 55 5.04 13.89 6.53
N GLU A 56 5.50 13.47 5.36
CA GLU A 56 5.01 12.25 4.69
C GLU A 56 5.86 11.03 5.02
N PHE A 57 6.83 11.17 5.92
CA PHE A 57 7.62 10.08 6.46
C PHE A 57 7.37 9.88 7.95
N LEU A 58 7.02 8.65 8.30
CA LEU A 58 7.05 8.15 9.67
C LEU A 58 8.21 7.16 9.76
N ILE A 59 9.23 7.47 10.57
CA ILE A 59 10.39 6.58 10.72
C ILE A 59 10.37 5.96 12.11
N GLY A 60 10.10 4.65 12.15
CA GLY A 60 10.22 3.85 13.36
C GLY A 60 11.68 3.58 13.71
N VAL A 61 11.96 3.34 14.99
CA VAL A 61 13.27 2.86 15.47
C VAL A 61 13.04 1.60 16.27
N THR A 62 13.68 0.51 15.85
CA THR A 62 13.65 -0.77 16.54
C THR A 62 15.04 -1.04 17.11
N VAL A 63 15.16 -1.04 18.45
CA VAL A 63 16.40 -1.42 19.13
C VAL A 63 16.55 -2.94 19.08
N THR A 64 17.58 -3.42 18.40
CA THR A 64 17.85 -4.87 18.21
C THR A 64 18.82 -5.40 19.27
N ASN A 65 19.69 -4.55 19.82
CA ASN A 65 20.61 -4.92 20.90
C ASN A 65 20.84 -3.74 21.85
N GLN A 66 21.12 -4.06 23.12
CA GLN A 66 21.52 -3.09 24.13
C GLN A 66 22.59 -3.69 25.03
N ALA A 67 23.70 -2.97 25.20
CA ALA A 67 24.79 -3.33 26.12
C ALA A 67 25.13 -2.16 27.03
N CYS A 68 25.01 -2.34 28.35
CA CYS A 68 25.25 -1.27 29.33
C CYS A 68 26.47 -1.56 30.20
N GLN A 69 27.30 -0.55 30.41
CA GLN A 69 28.40 -0.63 31.36
C GLN A 69 27.88 -0.47 32.81
N PRO A 70 28.47 -1.16 33.80
CA PRO A 70 28.15 -0.93 35.21
C PRO A 70 28.43 0.53 35.60
N ASN A 71 27.38 1.30 35.90
CA ASN A 71 27.43 2.74 36.20
C ASN A 71 27.92 3.63 35.03
N GLY A 72 27.79 3.17 33.79
CA GLY A 72 28.21 3.91 32.60
C GLY A 72 27.12 4.04 31.54
N PRO A 73 27.47 4.51 30.33
CA PRO A 73 26.55 4.59 29.21
C PRO A 73 26.12 3.20 28.71
N CYS A 74 25.03 3.18 27.95
CA CYS A 74 24.59 2.03 27.18
C CYS A 74 24.87 2.27 25.69
N VAL A 75 25.27 1.21 24.99
CA VAL A 75 25.33 1.16 23.53
C VAL A 75 24.06 0.47 23.05
N TYR A 76 23.34 1.12 22.15
CA TYR A 76 22.13 0.62 21.52
C TYR A 76 22.41 0.33 20.05
N THR A 77 22.19 -0.90 19.62
CA THR A 77 22.11 -1.24 18.18
C THR A 77 20.67 -1.11 17.75
N TYR A 78 20.41 -0.36 16.69
CA TYR A 78 19.06 -0.13 16.18
C TYR A 78 18.98 -0.22 14.67
N THR A 79 17.76 -0.47 14.19
CA THR A 79 17.38 -0.39 12.77
C THR A 79 16.24 0.60 12.62
N ILE A 80 16.27 1.41 11.56
CA ILE A 80 15.19 2.32 11.20
C ILE A 80 14.18 1.64 10.28
N GLU A 81 12.91 2.00 10.45
CA GLU A 81 11.79 1.49 9.67
C GLU A 81 11.02 2.67 9.05
N PRO A 82 11.50 3.21 7.91
CA PRO A 82 10.83 4.30 7.24
C PRO A 82 9.53 3.83 6.60
N LYS A 83 8.46 4.61 6.80
CA LYS A 83 7.16 4.43 6.19
C LYS A 83 6.73 5.71 5.51
N TYR A 84 6.47 5.61 4.21
CA TYR A 84 5.85 6.68 3.45
C TYR A 84 4.33 6.67 3.66
N VAL A 85 3.77 7.84 3.98
CA VAL A 85 2.33 8.04 4.24
C VAL A 85 1.71 9.14 3.37
N GLY A 86 2.47 9.67 2.40
CA GLY A 86 1.96 10.63 1.44
C GLY A 86 0.96 10.02 0.45
N LEU A 87 0.20 10.89 -0.20
CA LEU A 87 -0.89 10.48 -1.12
C LEU A 87 -0.50 10.58 -2.60
N HIS A 88 0.75 10.93 -2.89
CA HIS A 88 1.27 11.04 -4.25
C HIS A 88 2.32 9.97 -4.53
N PRO A 89 2.48 9.52 -5.78
CA PRO A 89 3.58 8.64 -6.15
C PRO A 89 4.93 9.37 -6.01
N PHE A 90 5.99 8.58 -5.90
CA PHE A 90 7.36 9.10 -5.92
C PHE A 90 7.75 9.61 -7.31
N PRO A 91 8.65 10.61 -7.39
CA PRO A 91 9.19 11.06 -8.66
C PRO A 91 10.09 9.97 -9.26
N GLU A 92 10.37 10.09 -10.56
CA GLU A 92 11.36 9.23 -11.22
C GLU A 92 12.78 9.58 -10.79
N THR A 93 13.01 10.84 -10.37
CA THR A 93 14.30 11.29 -9.87
C THR A 93 14.55 10.75 -8.46
N PRO A 94 15.77 10.25 -8.16
CA PRO A 94 16.11 9.82 -6.81
C PRO A 94 16.01 10.98 -5.83
N PHE A 95 15.67 10.68 -4.58
CA PHE A 95 15.70 11.66 -3.50
C PHE A 95 16.27 11.04 -2.23
N SER A 96 16.88 11.89 -1.42
CA SER A 96 17.44 11.54 -0.12
C SER A 96 16.56 12.07 0.99
N VAL A 97 16.32 11.23 2.01
CA VAL A 97 15.70 11.64 3.27
C VAL A 97 16.80 11.72 4.31
N GLU A 98 17.01 12.93 4.83
CA GLU A 98 17.94 13.18 5.92
C GLU A 98 17.18 13.29 7.23
N TYR A 99 17.69 12.61 8.24
CA TYR A 99 17.06 12.48 9.54
C TYR A 99 18.12 12.49 10.64
N GLU A 100 17.66 12.57 11.89
CA GLU A 100 18.49 12.39 13.07
C GLU A 100 17.83 11.44 14.04
N VAL A 101 18.62 10.59 14.69
CA VAL A 101 18.17 9.73 15.79
C VAL A 101 18.49 10.44 17.10
N THR A 102 17.45 10.67 17.89
CA THR A 102 17.48 11.34 19.19
C THR A 102 17.28 10.33 20.31
N GLY A 103 17.54 10.73 21.55
CA GLY A 103 17.42 9.88 22.74
C GLY A 103 18.73 9.24 23.20
N GLY A 104 19.75 9.21 22.34
CA GLY A 104 21.13 8.92 22.73
C GLY A 104 21.80 10.08 23.48
N THR A 105 23.11 9.98 23.69
CA THR A 105 23.96 11.01 24.30
C THR A 105 23.95 12.30 23.48
N ALA A 106 23.89 12.19 22.16
CA ALA A 106 23.72 13.29 21.21
C ALA A 106 22.86 12.85 20.02
N PRO A 107 22.18 13.78 19.33
CA PRO A 107 21.49 13.47 18.08
C PRO A 107 22.47 12.94 17.02
N GLN A 108 22.13 11.81 16.40
CA GLN A 108 22.95 11.17 15.39
C GLN A 108 22.33 11.35 14.00
N PRO A 109 22.95 12.09 13.07
CA PRO A 109 22.42 12.26 11.73
C PRO A 109 22.50 10.96 10.92
N GLY A 110 21.54 10.78 10.02
CA GLY A 110 21.46 9.67 9.08
C GLY A 110 20.83 10.11 7.77
N LYS A 111 21.03 9.29 6.73
CA LYS A 111 20.47 9.53 5.39
C LYS A 111 20.15 8.20 4.73
N PHE A 112 19.04 8.13 4.01
CA PHE A 112 18.77 7.06 3.05
C PHE A 112 18.30 7.66 1.73
N THR A 113 18.66 6.99 0.63
CA THR A 113 18.24 7.35 -0.72
C THR A 113 17.09 6.45 -1.15
N VAL A 114 16.11 7.05 -1.82
CA VAL A 114 14.97 6.38 -2.43
C VAL A 114 15.06 6.54 -3.94
N GLN A 115 14.97 5.43 -4.66
CA GLN A 115 14.90 5.41 -6.11
C GLN A 115 13.79 4.46 -6.57
N GLY A 116 12.79 5.02 -7.27
CA GLY A 116 11.55 4.30 -7.54
C GLY A 116 10.92 3.82 -6.23
N GLU A 117 10.59 2.53 -6.13
CA GLU A 117 9.98 1.94 -4.92
C GLU A 117 11.01 1.35 -3.93
N LYS A 118 12.31 1.52 -4.18
CA LYS A 118 13.38 0.94 -3.35
C LYS A 118 14.04 2.03 -2.50
N ALA A 119 14.27 1.72 -1.22
CA ALA A 119 15.02 2.56 -0.30
C ALA A 119 16.26 1.80 0.19
N GLU A 120 17.43 2.43 0.12
CA GLU A 120 18.67 1.88 0.64
C GLU A 120 18.82 2.29 2.12
N ILE A 121 18.47 1.37 3.02
CA ILE A 121 18.39 1.64 4.46
C ILE A 121 19.55 0.94 5.18
N PHE A 122 20.25 1.69 6.03
CA PHE A 122 21.25 1.14 6.93
C PHE A 122 20.60 0.42 8.11
N LYS A 123 21.08 -0.79 8.40
CA LYS A 123 20.66 -1.62 9.53
C LYS A 123 21.76 -1.69 10.58
N ASP A 124 21.37 -1.99 11.81
CA ASP A 124 22.27 -2.27 12.94
C ASP A 124 23.28 -1.16 13.23
N VAL A 125 22.80 0.09 13.23
CA VAL A 125 23.59 1.27 13.59
C VAL A 125 23.71 1.34 15.11
N GLN A 126 24.88 1.74 15.62
CA GLN A 126 25.13 1.90 17.05
C GLN A 126 25.04 3.36 17.47
N ILE A 127 24.37 3.61 18.59
CA ILE A 127 24.31 4.89 19.29
C ILE A 127 24.53 4.70 20.79
N GLU A 128 25.32 5.58 21.39
CA GLU A 128 25.48 5.63 22.84
C GLU A 128 24.38 6.47 23.48
N GLY A 129 23.91 6.08 24.66
CA GLY A 129 22.88 6.81 25.40
C GLY A 129 22.81 6.47 26.88
N PRO A 130 22.01 7.23 27.65
CA PRO A 130 21.77 6.94 29.06
C PRO A 130 20.99 5.62 29.23
N PRO A 131 21.08 4.95 30.39
CA PRO A 131 20.25 3.79 30.69
C PRO A 131 18.76 4.07 30.53
N GLY A 132 18.07 3.24 29.74
CA GLY A 132 16.65 3.39 29.45
C GLY A 132 16.32 4.46 28.39
N ALA A 133 17.31 4.86 27.58
CA ALA A 133 17.09 5.76 26.44
C ALA A 133 15.96 5.27 25.54
N ARG A 134 15.11 6.21 25.12
CA ARG A 134 14.08 5.99 24.09
C ARG A 134 14.54 6.64 22.82
N LEU A 135 14.96 5.82 21.85
CA LEU A 135 15.39 6.32 20.56
C LEU A 135 14.17 6.77 19.73
N SER A 136 14.32 7.87 19.01
CA SER A 136 13.27 8.39 18.12
C SER A 136 13.91 9.12 16.95
N VAL A 137 13.29 9.06 15.78
CA VAL A 137 13.80 9.74 14.58
C VAL A 137 13.06 11.04 14.35
N ASN A 138 13.81 12.08 14.03
CA ASN A 138 13.30 13.33 13.51
C ASN A 138 13.75 13.49 12.05
N VAL A 139 12.80 13.68 11.13
CA VAL A 139 13.11 13.90 9.71
C VAL A 139 13.40 15.38 9.52
N LEU A 140 14.57 15.68 8.97
CA LEU A 140 15.07 17.05 8.85
C LEU A 140 14.72 17.64 7.49
N ARG A 141 15.03 16.91 6.41
CA ARG A 141 14.79 17.37 5.05
C ARG A 141 14.69 16.20 4.07
N VAL A 142 14.00 16.49 2.98
CA VAL A 142 13.94 15.63 1.80
C VAL A 142 14.54 16.45 0.65
N VAL A 143 15.56 15.91 0.00
CA VAL A 143 16.29 16.59 -1.07
C VAL A 143 16.30 15.72 -2.31
N GLU A 144 15.95 16.31 -3.46
CA GLU A 144 16.12 15.64 -4.74
C GLU A 144 17.60 15.45 -5.02
N GLU A 145 18.00 14.25 -5.43
CA GLU A 145 19.38 13.96 -5.78
C GLU A 145 19.62 14.32 -7.26
N PRO A 146 20.75 14.99 -7.57
CA PRO A 146 21.14 15.19 -8.96
C PRO A 146 21.25 13.84 -9.68
N PRO A 147 20.87 13.78 -10.97
CA PRO A 147 21.04 12.57 -11.74
C PRO A 147 22.50 12.11 -11.67
N PRO A 148 22.75 10.80 -11.50
CA PRO A 148 24.12 10.29 -11.43
C PRO A 148 24.88 10.71 -12.71
N PRO A 149 26.17 11.07 -12.58
CA PRO A 149 26.96 11.41 -13.75
C PRO A 149 26.95 10.24 -14.73
N PRO A 150 26.95 10.52 -16.05
CA PRO A 150 27.00 9.45 -17.04
C PRO A 150 28.22 8.56 -16.75
N PRO A 151 28.09 7.23 -16.86
CA PRO A 151 29.21 6.33 -16.65
C PRO A 151 30.34 6.72 -17.61
N PRO A 152 31.61 6.59 -17.18
CA PRO A 152 32.75 6.79 -18.06
C PRO A 152 32.60 5.93 -19.33
N PRO A 153 33.01 6.41 -20.52
CA PRO A 153 33.04 5.59 -21.71
C PRO A 153 33.82 4.29 -21.45
N GLY A 154 33.16 3.15 -21.58
CA GLY A 154 33.76 1.83 -21.33
C GLY A 154 33.63 1.29 -19.90
N ALA A 155 32.93 1.98 -19.00
CA ALA A 155 32.59 1.41 -17.70
C ALA A 155 31.61 0.22 -17.89
N PRO A 156 31.81 -0.90 -17.18
CA PRO A 156 30.81 -1.96 -17.12
C PRO A 156 29.46 -1.37 -16.67
N PRO A 157 28.31 -1.85 -17.17
CA PRO A 157 27.02 -1.44 -16.66
C PRO A 157 27.00 -1.60 -15.13
N ALA A 158 26.47 -0.58 -14.43
CA ALA A 158 26.34 -0.62 -12.99
C ALA A 158 25.66 -1.95 -12.59
N PRO A 159 26.11 -2.61 -11.49
CA PRO A 159 25.47 -3.83 -11.03
C PRO A 159 23.98 -3.56 -10.86
N ALA A 160 23.13 -4.39 -11.48
CA ALA A 160 21.70 -4.31 -11.24
C ALA A 160 21.45 -4.39 -9.72
N PRO A 161 20.55 -3.56 -9.17
CA PRO A 161 20.28 -3.56 -7.73
C PRO A 161 19.97 -4.99 -7.30
N ALA A 162 20.75 -5.48 -6.33
CA ALA A 162 20.73 -6.87 -5.89
C ALA A 162 19.28 -7.32 -5.67
N ALA A 163 18.92 -8.46 -6.27
CA ALA A 163 17.63 -9.09 -5.98
C ALA A 163 17.53 -9.32 -4.47
N PRO A 164 16.35 -9.13 -3.85
CA PRO A 164 16.13 -9.47 -2.45
C PRO A 164 16.58 -10.91 -2.23
N GLN A 165 17.54 -11.13 -1.32
CA GLN A 165 17.86 -12.49 -0.90
C GLN A 165 16.64 -13.06 -0.14
N PRO A 166 16.27 -14.33 -0.39
CA PRO A 166 15.07 -14.95 0.17
C PRO A 166 15.12 -15.13 1.69
#